data_AF-A0A849C9D9-F1
#
_entry.id   AF-A0A849C9D9-F1
#
_cell.length_a   1.000
_cell.length_b   1.000
_cell.length_c   1.000
_cell.angle_alpha   90.00
_cell.angle_beta   90.00
_cell.angle_gamma   90.00
#
_symmetry.space_group_name_H-M   'P 1'
#
loop_
_entity.id
_entity.type
_entity.pdbx_description
1 polymer ?
#
loop_
_entity_poly.entity_id
_entity_poly.type
_entity_poly.pdbx_seq_one_letter_code
_entity_poly.pdbx_strand_id
1 'polypeptide(L)'
;MTSEHHECRVTVDGAAPALVLLLRDAARIATEHGREWVTTQDVFAALIADEQAPLWWPRVGKPRLTADEPVNVVRADLEGDTVPLPYNEFRSLVAEWNSDSPTIGEPATPATVSYEISGPTAAKLIAAIEQS
;
A
#
# COMPACT_ATOMS: atom_id res chain seq x y z
N MET A 1 32.21 -9.22 14.31
CA MET A 1 31.00 -9.08 15.12
C MET A 1 29.88 -9.71 14.32
N THR A 2 29.37 -10.85 14.74
CA THR A 2 28.17 -11.47 14.14
C THR A 2 27.00 -10.56 14.45
N SER A 3 26.55 -9.80 13.44
CA SER A 3 25.34 -9.01 13.58
C SER A 3 24.19 -9.99 13.82
N GLU A 4 23.55 -9.89 14.97
CA GLU A 4 22.34 -10.66 15.27
C GLU A 4 21.26 -10.17 14.30
N HIS A 5 21.08 -10.88 13.19
CA HIS A 5 20.06 -10.58 12.20
C HIS A 5 18.80 -11.36 12.52
N HIS A 6 17.68 -10.65 12.52
CA HIS A 6 16.36 -11.27 12.52
C HIS A 6 15.90 -11.40 11.08
N GLU A 7 15.37 -12.57 10.74
CA GLU A 7 14.67 -12.77 9.48
C GLU A 7 13.17 -12.74 9.76
N CYS A 8 12.42 -11.98 8.98
CA CYS A 8 10.96 -11.94 9.03
C CYS A 8 10.43 -12.34 7.66
N ARG A 9 9.61 -13.40 7.63
CA ARG A 9 8.89 -13.82 6.43
C ARG A 9 7.41 -13.56 6.64
N VAL A 10 6.78 -12.88 5.68
CA VAL A 10 5.35 -12.58 5.69
C VAL A 10 4.70 -13.23 4.48
N THR A 11 3.57 -13.90 4.70
CA THR A 11 2.71 -14.45 3.65
C THR A 11 1.37 -13.72 3.70
N VAL A 12 0.91 -13.22 2.55
CA VAL A 12 -0.36 -12.51 2.41
C VAL A 12 -1.23 -13.23 1.39
N ASP A 13 -2.34 -13.80 1.84
CA ASP A 13 -3.35 -14.37 0.95
C ASP A 13 -4.40 -13.31 0.62
N GLY A 14 -4.86 -13.29 -0.63
CA GLY A 14 -5.82 -12.29 -1.12
C GLY A 14 -5.21 -10.91 -1.44
N ALA A 15 -3.88 -10.79 -1.51
CA ALA A 15 -3.23 -9.56 -1.93
C ALA A 15 -3.58 -9.17 -3.38
N ALA A 16 -3.96 -7.91 -3.60
CA ALA A 16 -4.14 -7.38 -4.95
C ALA A 16 -2.79 -7.40 -5.72
N PRO A 17 -2.75 -7.77 -7.01
CA PRO A 17 -1.50 -7.80 -7.78
C PRO A 17 -0.71 -6.49 -7.78
N ALA A 18 -1.40 -5.34 -7.72
CA ALA A 18 -0.76 -4.03 -7.62
C ALA A 18 0.11 -3.88 -6.36
N LEU A 19 -0.26 -4.52 -5.24
CA LEU A 19 0.53 -4.52 -4.01
C LEU A 19 1.87 -5.25 -4.20
N VAL A 20 1.92 -6.28 -5.04
CA VAL A 20 3.17 -7.01 -5.35
C VAL A 20 4.16 -6.11 -6.08
N LEU A 21 3.68 -5.25 -6.98
CA LEU A 21 4.53 -4.28 -7.69
C LEU A 21 5.12 -3.25 -6.72
N LEU A 22 4.26 -2.68 -5.86
CA LEU A 22 4.70 -1.75 -4.82
C LEU A 22 5.78 -2.34 -3.90
N LEU A 23 5.59 -3.58 -3.45
CA LEU A 23 6.56 -4.27 -2.59
C LEU A 23 7.89 -4.56 -3.31
N ARG A 24 7.85 -4.82 -4.63
CA ARG A 24 9.07 -4.96 -5.44
C ARG A 24 9.83 -3.65 -5.54
N ASP A 25 9.14 -2.53 -5.74
CA ASP A 25 9.78 -1.21 -5.76
C ASP A 25 10.36 -0.85 -4.39
N ALA A 26 9.64 -1.15 -3.30
CA ALA A 26 10.18 -0.99 -1.95
C ALA A 26 11.46 -1.81 -1.73
N ALA A 27 11.50 -3.06 -2.19
CA ALA A 27 12.70 -3.90 -2.11
C ALA A 27 13.87 -3.35 -2.94
N ARG A 28 13.59 -2.81 -4.13
CA ARG A 28 14.59 -2.13 -4.96
C ARG A 28 15.15 -0.91 -4.23
N ILE A 29 14.30 -0.04 -3.68
CA ILE A 29 14.70 1.16 -2.94
C ILE A 29 15.53 0.79 -1.69
N ALA A 30 15.17 -0.27 -0.97
CA ALA A 30 15.97 -0.75 0.15
C ALA A 30 17.39 -1.16 -0.29
N THR A 31 17.47 -1.90 -1.40
CA THR A 31 18.75 -2.34 -1.99
C THR A 31 19.62 -1.16 -2.44
N GLU A 32 19.03 -0.16 -3.09
CA GLU A 32 19.72 1.07 -3.51
C GLU A 32 20.32 1.84 -2.32
N HIS A 33 19.73 1.72 -1.13
CA HIS A 33 20.25 2.29 0.11
C HIS A 33 21.14 1.33 0.91
N GLY A 34 21.57 0.20 0.34
CA GLY A 34 22.47 -0.77 0.96
C GLY A 34 21.83 -1.59 2.09
N ARG A 35 20.50 -1.74 2.10
CA ARG A 35 19.78 -2.61 3.05
C ARG A 35 19.34 -3.91 2.39
N GLU A 36 19.35 -4.99 3.16
CA GLU A 36 18.86 -6.31 2.75
C GLU A 36 17.42 -6.59 3.23
N TRP A 37 16.76 -5.59 3.84
CA TRP A 37 15.40 -5.70 4.36
C TRP A 37 14.56 -4.47 3.99
N VAL A 38 13.26 -4.70 3.82
CA VAL A 38 12.28 -3.65 3.53
C VAL A 38 11.78 -3.05 4.84
N THR A 39 11.70 -1.72 4.86
CA THR A 39 11.12 -0.93 5.95
C THR A 39 9.83 -0.23 5.49
N THR A 40 9.04 0.28 6.43
CA THR A 40 7.86 1.11 6.09
C THR A 40 8.25 2.34 5.26
N GLN A 41 9.44 2.91 5.50
CA GLN A 41 9.96 4.03 4.73
C GLN A 41 10.16 3.68 3.25
N ASP A 42 10.61 2.46 2.95
CA ASP A 42 10.79 2.00 1.57
C ASP A 42 9.44 1.83 0.86
N VAL A 43 8.42 1.36 1.57
CA VAL A 43 7.04 1.25 1.05
C VAL A 43 6.46 2.63 0.76
N PHE A 44 6.64 3.60 1.65
CA PHE A 44 6.22 4.98 1.39
C PHE A 44 6.99 5.63 0.26
N ALA A 45 8.30 5.40 0.18
CA ALA A 45 9.12 5.90 -0.92
C ALA A 45 8.67 5.29 -2.26
N ALA A 46 8.36 4.00 -2.30
CA ALA A 46 7.81 3.34 -3.49
C ALA A 46 6.45 3.93 -3.89
N LEU A 47 5.58 4.20 -2.92
CA LEU A 47 4.26 4.81 -3.17
C LEU A 47 4.38 6.23 -3.75
N ILE A 48 5.38 7.00 -3.30
CA ILE A 48 5.63 8.37 -3.77
C ILE A 48 6.38 8.39 -5.12
N ALA A 49 7.26 7.41 -5.35
CA ALA A 49 8.05 7.30 -6.57
C ALA A 49 7.24 6.81 -7.78
N ASP A 50 6.02 6.31 -7.55
CA ASP A 50 5.08 6.03 -8.64
C ASP A 50 4.70 7.35 -9.33
N GLU A 51 5.32 7.61 -10.48
CA GLU A 51 5.14 8.82 -11.28
C GLU A 51 3.69 8.97 -11.79
N GLN A 52 2.92 7.88 -11.78
CA GLN A 52 1.49 7.97 -11.96
C GLN A 52 0.88 8.38 -10.63
N ALA A 53 0.72 9.70 -10.42
CA ALA A 53 -0.18 10.22 -9.41
C ALA A 53 -1.46 9.38 -9.48
N PRO A 54 -1.79 8.64 -8.43
CA PRO A 54 -2.78 7.59 -8.57
C PRO A 54 -4.09 8.19 -9.09
N LEU A 55 -4.88 7.41 -9.85
CA LEU A 55 -6.15 7.86 -10.45
C LEU A 55 -7.10 8.55 -9.45
N TRP A 56 -6.85 8.33 -8.16
CA TRP A 56 -7.61 8.79 -7.02
C TRP A 56 -7.10 10.11 -6.38
N TRP A 57 -6.01 10.71 -6.88
CA TRP A 57 -5.50 11.98 -6.36
C TRP A 57 -6.43 13.15 -6.73
N PRO A 58 -6.80 14.06 -5.80
CA PRO A 58 -7.65 15.19 -6.14
C PRO A 58 -7.01 16.11 -7.18
N ARG A 59 -7.78 16.44 -8.21
CA ARG A 59 -7.40 17.35 -9.28
C ARG A 59 -8.16 18.66 -9.17
N VAL A 60 -7.51 19.77 -9.49
CA VAL A 60 -8.14 21.10 -9.42
C VAL A 60 -9.34 21.16 -10.37
N GLY A 61 -10.55 21.30 -9.80
CA GLY A 61 -11.78 21.55 -10.55
C GLY A 61 -12.36 20.35 -11.32
N LYS A 62 -11.91 19.11 -11.06
CA LYS A 62 -12.38 17.91 -11.77
C LYS A 62 -12.83 16.80 -10.78
N PRO A 63 -13.92 16.07 -11.08
CA PRO A 63 -14.33 14.89 -10.30
C PRO A 63 -13.28 13.77 -10.41
N ARG A 64 -13.08 13.02 -9.32
CA ARG A 64 -12.01 12.01 -9.17
C ARG A 64 -12.14 10.83 -10.14
N LEU A 65 -13.37 10.34 -10.29
CA LEU A 65 -13.76 9.27 -11.21
C LEU A 65 -15.14 9.65 -11.74
N THR A 66 -15.36 9.48 -13.03
CA THR A 66 -16.65 9.69 -13.67
C THR A 66 -17.21 8.34 -14.10
N ALA A 67 -18.39 8.00 -13.59
CA ALA A 67 -19.15 6.86 -14.09
C ALA A 67 -19.96 7.33 -15.29
N ASP A 68 -19.68 6.75 -16.46
CA ASP A 68 -20.38 7.07 -17.70
C ASP A 68 -21.64 6.19 -17.82
N GLU A 69 -22.76 6.59 -17.23
CA GLU A 69 -24.02 5.87 -17.53
C GLU A 69 -24.33 5.94 -19.04
N PRO A 70 -24.82 4.85 -19.68
CA PRO A 70 -25.31 3.59 -19.11
C PRO A 70 -24.27 2.44 -19.10
N VAL A 71 -23.01 2.73 -19.39
CA VAL A 71 -21.96 1.70 -19.47
C VAL A 71 -21.26 1.71 -18.11
N ASN A 72 -21.23 0.61 -17.36
CA ASN A 72 -20.50 0.51 -16.08
C ASN A 72 -18.97 0.57 -16.28
N VAL A 73 -18.49 1.60 -16.99
CA VAL A 73 -17.11 1.91 -17.27
C VAL A 73 -16.81 3.14 -16.43
N VAL A 74 -16.01 2.94 -15.38
CA VAL A 74 -15.45 4.04 -14.61
C VAL A 74 -14.34 4.65 -15.47
N ARG A 75 -14.53 5.88 -15.94
CA ARG A 75 -13.50 6.65 -16.62
C ARG A 75 -12.79 7.54 -15.62
N ALA A 76 -11.46 7.45 -15.64
CA ALA A 76 -10.58 8.35 -14.92
C ALA A 76 -9.91 9.26 -15.96
N ASP A 77 -10.50 10.43 -16.19
CA ASP A 77 -9.83 11.46 -16.98
C ASP A 77 -8.74 12.09 -16.12
N LEU A 78 -7.48 11.79 -16.43
CA LEU A 78 -6.30 12.33 -15.74
C LEU A 78 -6.05 13.82 -16.05
N GLU A 79 -7.08 14.56 -16.49
CA GLU A 79 -6.96 15.97 -16.85
C GLU A 79 -6.95 16.88 -15.61
N GLY A 80 -5.98 17.80 -15.53
CA GLY A 80 -5.87 18.82 -14.49
C GLY A 80 -4.68 18.64 -13.56
N ASP A 81 -4.28 19.74 -12.90
CA ASP A 81 -3.12 19.76 -12.00
C ASP A 81 -3.42 19.01 -10.69
N THR A 82 -2.44 18.23 -10.22
CA THR A 82 -2.45 17.62 -8.90
C THR A 82 -1.99 18.65 -7.87
N VAL A 83 -2.73 18.75 -6.76
CA VAL A 83 -2.34 19.58 -5.62
C VAL A 83 -1.93 18.70 -4.45
N PRO A 84 -0.87 19.05 -3.71
CA PRO A 84 -0.48 18.32 -2.51
C PRO A 84 -1.59 18.43 -1.46
N LEU A 85 -1.98 17.29 -0.88
CA LEU A 85 -2.94 17.26 0.22
C LEU A 85 -2.23 17.37 1.57
N PRO A 86 -2.74 18.18 2.51
CA PRO A 86 -2.44 18.04 3.92
C PRO A 86 -2.74 16.62 4.43
N TYR A 87 -1.95 16.13 5.38
CA TYR A 87 -2.05 14.74 5.87
C TYR A 87 -3.44 14.37 6.41
N ASN A 88 -4.12 15.28 7.10
CA ASN A 88 -5.48 15.07 7.59
C ASN A 88 -6.49 14.89 6.45
N GLU A 89 -6.35 15.65 5.36
CA GLU A 89 -7.21 15.53 4.18
C GLU A 89 -6.96 14.23 3.43
N PHE A 90 -5.68 13.85 3.25
CA PHE A 90 -5.30 12.55 2.71
C PHE A 90 -5.88 11.40 3.55
N ARG A 91 -5.81 11.48 4.88
CA ARG A 91 -6.37 10.46 5.77
C ARG A 91 -7.89 10.34 5.62
N SER A 92 -8.61 11.46 5.61
CA SER A 92 -10.06 11.48 5.40
C SER A 92 -10.44 10.89 4.04
N LEU A 93 -9.66 11.22 3.01
CA LEU A 93 -9.83 10.71 1.66
C LEU A 93 -9.70 9.17 1.59
N VAL A 94 -8.66 8.61 2.19
CA VAL A 94 -8.44 7.16 2.23
C VAL A 94 -9.54 6.45 3.04
N ALA A 95 -10.03 7.07 4.11
CA ALA A 95 -11.12 6.50 4.92
C ALA A 95 -12.45 6.44 4.15
N GLU A 96 -12.76 7.47 3.35
CA GLU A 96 -13.93 7.52 2.48
C GLU A 96 -13.94 6.34 1.48
N TRP A 97 -12.82 6.03 0.84
CA TRP A 97 -12.75 4.95 -0.16
C TRP A 97 -12.97 3.55 0.38
N ASN A 98 -12.48 3.28 1.60
CA ASN A 98 -12.70 1.99 2.24
C ASN A 98 -14.17 1.80 2.67
N SER A 99 -14.95 2.89 2.72
CA SER A 99 -16.36 2.86 3.12
C SER A 99 -17.28 2.46 1.96
N ASP A 100 -16.94 2.84 0.73
CA ASP A 100 -17.83 2.77 -0.45
C ASP A 100 -17.30 1.91 -1.62
N SER A 101 -16.24 1.12 -1.42
CA SER A 101 -15.70 0.30 -2.51
C SER A 101 -16.76 -0.72 -2.98
N PRO A 102 -17.23 -0.65 -4.25
CA PRO A 102 -18.29 -1.52 -4.73
C PRO A 102 -17.83 -2.98 -4.69
N THR A 103 -18.62 -3.83 -4.02
CA THR A 103 -18.43 -5.27 -4.01
C THR A 103 -18.74 -5.82 -5.41
N ILE A 104 -17.75 -5.81 -6.30
CA ILE A 104 -17.88 -6.45 -7.61
C ILE A 104 -17.66 -7.96 -7.41
N GLY A 105 -18.75 -8.71 -7.27
CA GLY A 105 -18.75 -10.18 -7.19
C GLY A 105 -19.02 -10.75 -5.79
N GLU A 106 -18.96 -12.09 -5.69
CA GLU A 106 -18.97 -12.77 -4.38
C GLU A 106 -17.82 -12.23 -3.51
N PRO A 107 -17.99 -12.09 -2.19
CA PRO A 107 -16.92 -11.62 -1.33
C PRO A 107 -15.70 -12.52 -1.55
N ALA A 108 -14.60 -11.94 -2.02
CA ALA A 108 -13.33 -12.64 -1.99
C ALA A 108 -13.08 -13.13 -0.55
N THR A 109 -12.46 -14.30 -0.41
CA THR A 109 -12.05 -14.80 0.90
C THR A 109 -11.31 -13.69 1.64
N PRO A 110 -11.60 -13.43 2.94
CA PRO A 110 -10.92 -12.36 3.67
C PRO A 110 -9.41 -12.48 3.53
N ALA A 111 -8.74 -11.37 3.25
CA ALA A 111 -7.29 -11.37 3.16
C ALA A 111 -6.70 -11.78 4.52
N THR A 112 -5.74 -12.68 4.48
CA THR A 112 -5.04 -13.16 5.69
C THR A 112 -3.57 -12.78 5.61
N VAL A 113 -3.01 -12.33 6.74
CA VAL A 113 -1.58 -12.06 6.88
C VAL A 113 -1.04 -13.00 7.95
N SER A 114 -0.04 -13.79 7.60
CA SER A 114 0.72 -14.62 8.53
C SER A 114 2.20 -14.29 8.44
N TYR A 115 2.94 -14.48 9.53
CA TYR A 115 4.35 -14.16 9.57
C TYR A 115 5.14 -15.09 10.49
N GLU A 116 6.42 -15.23 10.19
CA GLU A 116 7.39 -15.97 10.99
C GLU A 116 8.62 -15.09 11.21
N ILE A 117 9.09 -15.00 12.46
CA ILE A 117 10.32 -14.29 12.82
C ILE A 117 11.32 -15.28 13.39
N SER A 118 12.56 -15.22 12.91
CA SER A 118 13.66 -16.04 13.41
C SER A 118 14.81 -15.18 13.97
N GLY A 119 15.67 -15.80 14.78
CA GLY A 119 16.87 -15.17 15.36
C GLY A 119 16.80 -14.93 16.88
N PRO A 120 17.87 -14.37 17.48
CA PRO A 120 18.11 -14.40 18.93
C PRO A 120 17.03 -13.77 19.83
N THR A 121 16.23 -12.85 19.29
CA THR A 121 15.21 -12.10 20.03
C THR A 121 13.81 -12.23 19.41
N ALA A 122 13.61 -13.18 18.49
CA ALA A 122 12.36 -13.36 17.75
C ALA A 122 11.12 -13.42 18.65
N ALA A 123 11.18 -14.15 19.77
CA ALA A 123 10.06 -14.24 20.71
C ALA A 123 9.66 -12.88 21.31
N LYS A 124 10.62 -11.98 21.57
CA LYS A 124 10.33 -10.63 22.07
C LYS A 124 9.70 -9.76 20.99
N LEU A 125 10.15 -9.90 19.73
CA LEU A 125 9.60 -9.18 18.59
C LEU A 125 8.16 -9.62 18.29
N ILE A 126 7.89 -10.93 18.28
CA ILE A 126 6.53 -11.47 18.11
C ILE A 126 5.60 -10.91 19.20
N ALA A 127 6.02 -10.97 20.47
CA ALA A 127 5.22 -10.44 21.57
C ALA A 127 4.94 -8.93 21.46
N ALA A 128 5.84 -8.16 20.88
CA ALA A 128 5.63 -6.72 20.65
C ALA A 128 4.63 -6.45 19.52
N ILE A 129 4.65 -7.25 18.45
CA ILE A 129 3.71 -7.14 17.33
C ILE A 129 2.30 -7.53 17.76
N GLU A 130 2.15 -8.56 18.58
CA GLU A 130 0.82 -9.01 19.04
C GLU A 130 0.15 -8.05 20.03
N GLN A 131 0.88 -7.06 20.56
CA GLN A 131 0.37 -6.05 21.48
C GLN A 131 0.00 -4.71 20.82
N SER A 132 0.35 -4.52 19.54
CA SER A 132 0.08 -3.29 18.77
C SER A 132 -1.29 -3.30 18.10
#